data_AF-A0A0K2UXJ3-F1
#
_entry.id   AF-A0A0K2UXJ3-F1
#
_cell.length_a   1.000
_cell.length_b   1.000
_cell.length_c   1.000
_cell.angle_alpha   90.00
_cell.angle_beta   90.00
_cell.angle_gamma   90.00
#
_symmetry.space_group_name_H-M   'P 1'
#
loop_
_entity.id
_entity.type
_entity.pdbx_description
1 polymer ?
#
loop_
_entity_poly.entity_id
_entity_poly.type
_entity_poly.pdbx_seq_one_letter_code
_entity_poly.pdbx_strand_id
1 'polypeptide(L)'
;HSPGAGRKPTVLTRQVKAVFKKTPNRSIADMARKIGTSRSTVSRALKRAGGKSVRRTERPLLTERQREVRLDRAKKILNDIKSSSGRIIIFSDEKTFTVDPVFNRQNDRVVSFGDVWRSNGKAMKPV
;
A
#
# COMPACT_ATOMS: atom_id res chain seq x y z
N HIS A 1 19.65 -36.81 8.00
CA HIS A 1 18.78 -36.32 9.10
C HIS A 1 17.75 -35.37 8.55
N SER A 2 16.45 -35.67 8.72
CA SER A 2 15.38 -34.72 8.41
C SER A 2 15.20 -33.77 9.60
N PRO A 3 15.22 -32.44 9.42
CA PRO A 3 14.99 -31.53 10.53
C PRO A 3 13.61 -31.79 11.13
N GLY A 4 13.57 -32.02 12.45
CA GLY A 4 12.34 -32.30 13.19
C GLY A 4 11.33 -31.16 13.07
N ALA A 5 10.04 -31.49 13.15
CA ALA A 5 8.97 -30.51 13.13
C ALA A 5 9.15 -29.54 14.32
N GLY A 6 9.56 -28.30 14.02
CA GLY A 6 9.79 -27.28 15.05
C GLY A 6 8.55 -26.96 15.89
N ARG A 7 8.73 -26.12 16.92
CA ARG A 7 7.64 -25.70 17.83
C ARG A 7 6.44 -25.14 17.05
N LYS A 8 5.24 -25.69 17.31
CA LYS A 8 3.99 -25.21 16.74
C LYS A 8 3.80 -23.71 17.02
N PRO A 9 3.41 -22.90 16.03
CA PRO A 9 3.24 -21.47 16.22
C PRO A 9 2.10 -21.17 17.19
N THR A 10 2.34 -20.31 18.18
CA THR A 10 1.33 -19.86 19.16
C THR A 10 0.17 -19.10 18.51
N VAL A 11 0.43 -18.43 17.38
CA VAL A 11 -0.57 -17.65 16.66
C VAL A 11 -0.64 -18.12 15.22
N LEU A 12 -1.85 -18.49 14.78
CA LEU A 12 -2.10 -18.92 13.41
C LEU A 12 -2.05 -17.72 12.45
N THR A 13 -1.23 -17.83 11.40
CA THR A 13 -1.08 -16.77 10.38
C THR A 13 -2.38 -16.45 9.66
N ARG A 14 -3.24 -17.46 9.42
CA ARG A 14 -4.57 -17.30 8.79
C ARG A 14 -5.49 -16.40 9.64
N GLN A 15 -5.48 -16.57 10.95
CA GLN A 15 -6.29 -15.77 11.88
C GLN A 15 -5.83 -14.32 11.88
N VAL A 16 -4.51 -14.08 11.98
CA VAL A 16 -3.92 -12.73 11.90
C VAL A 16 -4.30 -12.05 10.59
N LYS A 17 -4.16 -12.76 9.46
CA LYS A 17 -4.52 -12.25 8.14
C LYS A 17 -6.00 -11.89 8.05
N ALA A 18 -6.90 -12.73 8.56
CA ALA A 18 -8.34 -12.48 8.54
C ALA A 18 -8.72 -11.21 9.32
N VAL A 19 -8.15 -11.04 10.52
CA VAL A 19 -8.46 -9.86 11.36
C VAL A 19 -7.97 -8.57 10.70
N PHE A 20 -6.75 -8.53 10.18
CA PHE A 20 -6.23 -7.33 9.52
C PHE A 20 -6.86 -7.08 8.14
N LYS A 21 -7.41 -8.10 7.46
CA LYS A 21 -8.26 -7.88 6.29
C LYS A 21 -9.59 -7.20 6.64
N LYS A 22 -10.21 -7.58 7.77
CA LYS A 22 -11.47 -6.99 8.24
C LYS A 22 -11.26 -5.57 8.79
N THR A 23 -10.20 -5.35 9.56
CA THR A 23 -9.88 -4.06 10.18
C THR A 23 -8.40 -3.72 9.94
N PRO A 24 -8.05 -3.08 8.81
CA PRO A 24 -6.65 -2.84 8.45
C PRO A 24 -5.96 -1.79 9.32
N ASN A 25 -6.70 -0.87 9.94
CA ASN A 25 -6.16 0.21 10.78
C ASN A 25 -5.89 -0.25 12.22
N ARG A 26 -6.18 -1.51 12.54
CA ARG A 26 -6.01 -2.05 13.89
C ARG A 26 -4.52 -2.06 14.26
N SER A 27 -4.20 -1.80 15.52
CA SER A 27 -2.80 -1.90 15.97
C SER A 27 -2.42 -3.35 16.26
N ILE A 28 -1.15 -3.70 15.98
CA ILE A 28 -0.58 -5.02 16.33
C ILE A 28 -0.61 -5.23 17.85
N ALA A 29 -0.37 -4.17 18.62
CA ALA A 29 -0.41 -4.22 20.08
C ALA A 29 -1.81 -4.58 20.61
N ASP A 30 -2.85 -4.01 20.02
CA ASP A 30 -4.22 -4.30 20.42
C ASP A 30 -4.62 -5.74 20.11
N MET A 31 -4.19 -6.26 18.95
CA MET A 31 -4.36 -7.69 18.65
C MET A 31 -3.60 -8.58 19.63
N ALA A 32 -2.37 -8.21 19.99
CA ALA A 32 -1.54 -8.98 20.91
C ALA A 32 -2.18 -9.07 22.31
N ARG A 33 -2.72 -7.96 22.83
CA ARG A 33 -3.48 -7.93 24.10
C ARG A 33 -4.70 -8.85 24.05
N LYS A 34 -5.49 -8.80 22.97
CA LYS A 34 -6.69 -9.66 22.84
C LYS A 34 -6.38 -11.15 22.75
N ILE A 35 -5.24 -11.51 22.14
CA ILE A 35 -4.81 -12.91 22.02
C ILE A 35 -4.05 -13.37 23.27
N GLY A 36 -3.65 -12.46 24.16
CA GLY A 36 -2.82 -12.79 25.34
C GLY A 36 -1.39 -13.20 24.96
N THR A 37 -0.82 -12.58 23.92
CA THR A 37 0.54 -12.91 23.45
C THR A 37 1.40 -11.66 23.27
N SER A 38 2.69 -11.82 23.01
CA SER A 38 3.58 -10.70 22.79
C SER A 38 3.35 -10.03 21.43
N ARG A 39 3.56 -8.71 21.38
CA ARG A 39 3.52 -7.93 20.13
C ARG A 39 4.46 -8.51 19.07
N SER A 40 5.64 -8.99 19.46
CA SER A 40 6.63 -9.56 18.55
C SER A 40 6.15 -10.87 17.91
N THR A 41 5.37 -11.69 18.62
CA THR A 41 4.77 -12.91 18.08
C THR A 41 3.72 -12.58 17.01
N VAL A 42 2.82 -11.64 17.28
CA VAL A 42 1.81 -11.19 16.29
C VAL A 42 2.48 -10.54 15.07
N SER A 43 3.50 -9.70 15.29
CA SER A 43 4.26 -9.05 14.21
C SER A 43 4.94 -10.08 13.30
N ARG A 44 5.57 -11.11 13.87
CA ARG A 44 6.18 -12.21 13.09
C ARG A 44 5.13 -13.00 12.32
N ALA A 45 4.00 -13.34 12.94
CA ALA A 45 2.90 -14.02 12.28
C ALA A 45 2.31 -13.19 11.12
N LEU A 46 2.18 -11.87 11.32
CA LEU A 46 1.73 -10.93 10.30
C LEU A 46 2.69 -10.89 9.10
N LYS A 47 4.00 -10.76 9.34
CA LYS A 47 5.02 -10.78 8.29
C LYS A 47 5.01 -12.10 7.51
N ARG A 48 4.92 -13.25 8.20
CA ARG A 48 4.80 -14.58 7.56
C ARG A 48 3.53 -14.72 6.73
N ALA A 49 2.45 -14.03 7.11
CA ALA A 49 1.21 -13.99 6.34
C ALA A 49 1.26 -13.06 5.11
N GLY A 50 2.39 -12.37 4.88
CA GLY A 50 2.58 -11.40 3.81
C GLY A 50 2.05 -9.99 4.12
N GLY A 51 1.79 -9.69 5.39
CA GLY A 51 1.27 -8.39 5.81
C GLY A 51 2.38 -7.35 5.98
N LYS A 52 2.12 -6.14 5.48
CA LYS A 52 2.98 -4.96 5.69
C LYS A 52 2.15 -3.81 6.24
N SER A 53 2.69 -3.10 7.23
CA SER A 53 2.11 -1.84 7.69
C SER A 53 2.59 -0.73 6.77
N VAL A 54 1.68 -0.09 6.03
CA VAL A 54 1.95 1.00 5.10
C VAL A 54 1.27 2.27 5.60
N ARG A 55 1.85 3.43 5.27
CA ARG A 55 1.24 4.74 5.56
C ARG A 55 0.07 4.95 4.60
N ARG A 56 -1.06 5.44 5.12
CA ARG A 56 -2.19 5.85 4.29
C ARG A 56 -1.86 7.18 3.63
N THR A 57 -2.09 7.26 2.32
CA THR A 57 -1.97 8.49 1.55
C THR A 57 -3.29 8.70 0.84
N GLU A 58 -3.94 9.82 1.16
CA GLU A 58 -5.14 10.23 0.45
C GLU A 58 -4.78 10.63 -0.98
N ARG A 59 -5.55 10.11 -1.93
CA ARG A 59 -5.45 10.46 -3.34
C ARG A 59 -6.87 10.58 -3.88
N PRO A 60 -7.12 11.50 -4.83
CA PRO A 60 -8.39 11.57 -5.51
C PRO A 60 -8.75 10.19 -6.10
N LEU A 61 -9.95 9.71 -5.79
CA LEU A 61 -10.45 8.47 -6.37
C LEU A 61 -10.73 8.72 -7.86
N LEU A 62 -10.00 8.03 -8.73
CA LEU A 62 -10.22 8.14 -10.17
C LEU A 62 -11.27 7.14 -10.61
N THR A 63 -12.31 7.67 -11.25
CA THR A 63 -13.26 6.88 -12.05
C THR A 63 -12.53 6.20 -13.20
N GLU A 64 -13.10 5.12 -13.73
CA GLU A 64 -12.52 4.38 -14.85
C GLU A 64 -12.32 5.26 -16.07
N ARG A 65 -13.34 6.03 -16.45
CA ARG A 65 -13.27 7.05 -17.52
C ARG A 65 -12.13 8.05 -17.31
N GLN A 66 -11.93 8.55 -16.08
CA GLN A 66 -10.82 9.47 -15.79
C GLN A 66 -9.45 8.80 -15.97
N ARG A 67 -9.32 7.50 -15.67
CA ARG A 67 -8.07 6.76 -15.88
C ARG A 67 -7.78 6.60 -17.37
N GLU A 68 -8.79 6.28 -18.17
CA GLU A 68 -8.67 6.15 -19.63
C GLU A 68 -8.26 7.48 -20.27
N VAL A 69 -8.96 8.56 -19.94
CA VAL A 69 -8.65 9.90 -20.45
C VAL A 69 -7.24 10.34 -20.06
N ARG A 70 -6.81 10.05 -18.82
CA ARG A 70 -5.44 10.32 -18.36
C ARG A 70 -4.41 9.50 -19.14
N LEU A 71 -4.68 8.23 -19.39
CA LEU A 71 -3.78 7.35 -20.13
C LEU A 71 -3.62 7.81 -21.58
N ASP A 72 -4.71 8.16 -22.25
CA ASP A 72 -4.69 8.67 -23.62
C ASP A 72 -3.90 9.99 -23.72
N ARG A 73 -4.20 10.95 -22.85
CA ARG A 73 -3.47 12.23 -22.79
C ARG A 73 -1.98 12.03 -22.50
N ALA A 74 -1.63 11.14 -21.56
CA ALA A 74 -0.24 10.86 -21.22
C ALA A 74 0.53 10.24 -22.41
N LYS A 75 -0.09 9.34 -23.18
CA LYS A 75 0.52 8.78 -24.39
C LYS A 75 0.77 9.86 -25.45
N LYS A 76 -0.19 10.75 -25.67
CA LYS A 76 -0.07 11.86 -26.62
C LYS A 76 1.06 12.82 -26.24
N ILE A 77 1.09 13.26 -24.97
CA ILE A 77 2.16 14.11 -24.44
C ILE A 77 3.52 13.44 -24.56
N LEU A 78 3.62 12.13 -24.24
CA LEU A 78 4.88 11.40 -24.34
C LEU A 78 5.38 11.32 -25.79
N ASN A 79 4.49 11.07 -26.75
CA ASN A 79 4.86 11.03 -28.17
C ASN A 79 5.27 12.41 -28.69
N ASP A 80 4.55 13.47 -28.30
CA ASP A 80 4.87 14.85 -28.64
C ASP A 80 6.29 15.21 -28.16
N ILE A 81 6.59 14.96 -26.88
CA ILE A 81 7.91 15.21 -26.26
C ILE A 81 9.01 14.41 -26.99
N LYS A 82 8.75 13.15 -27.36
CA LYS A 82 9.74 12.34 -28.10
C LYS A 82 10.02 12.87 -29.50
N SER A 83 9.01 13.43 -30.16
CA SER A 83 9.13 13.94 -31.53
C SER A 83 9.75 15.33 -31.63
N SER A 84 9.72 16.12 -30.56
CA SER A 84 10.20 17.51 -30.55
C SER A 84 11.39 17.69 -29.61
N SER A 85 12.58 17.28 -30.07
CA SER A 85 13.84 17.52 -29.34
C SER A 85 14.15 19.03 -29.26
N GLY A 86 14.56 19.50 -28.08
CA GLY A 86 14.97 20.90 -27.85
C GLY A 86 13.85 21.87 -27.46
N ARG A 87 12.60 21.43 -27.33
CA ARG A 87 11.49 22.29 -26.87
C ARG A 87 11.57 22.52 -25.35
N ILE A 88 11.50 23.79 -24.93
CA ILE A 88 11.33 24.16 -23.51
C ILE A 88 9.83 24.10 -23.17
N ILE A 89 9.47 23.32 -22.15
CA ILE A 89 8.10 23.22 -21.64
C ILE A 89 8.08 23.79 -20.22
N ILE A 90 7.27 24.82 -20.01
CA ILE A 90 7.06 25.42 -18.69
C ILE A 90 5.68 24.99 -18.20
N PHE A 91 5.65 24.31 -17.05
CA PHE A 91 4.41 23.98 -16.35
C PHE A 91 4.22 24.99 -15.21
N SER A 92 3.14 25.77 -15.28
CA SER A 92 2.66 26.59 -14.17
C SER A 92 1.40 25.97 -13.57
N ASP A 93 1.30 26.00 -12.24
CA ASP A 93 0.11 25.60 -11.49
C ASP A 93 0.00 26.53 -10.28
N GLU A 94 -1.22 26.95 -9.98
CA GLU A 94 -1.48 27.79 -8.81
C GLU A 94 -1.58 26.89 -7.58
N LYS A 95 -0.68 27.08 -6.61
CA LYS A 95 -0.74 26.35 -5.36
C LYS A 95 -1.46 27.19 -4.31
N THR A 96 -2.68 26.79 -3.96
CA THR A 96 -3.35 27.32 -2.76
C THR A 96 -2.65 26.78 -1.52
N PHE A 97 -2.01 27.65 -0.73
CA PHE A 97 -1.44 27.26 0.56
C PHE A 97 -2.55 27.34 1.63
N THR A 98 -3.07 26.21 2.09
CA THR A 98 -3.97 26.17 3.24
C THR A 98 -3.17 25.97 4.53
N VAL A 99 -3.44 26.78 5.56
CA VAL A 99 -2.85 26.65 6.89
C VAL A 99 -3.73 25.70 7.71
N ASP A 100 -3.77 24.44 7.29
CA ASP A 100 -4.48 23.40 8.04
C ASP A 100 -3.62 22.93 9.24
N PRO A 101 -4.25 22.53 10.36
CA PRO A 101 -3.52 21.96 11.50
C PRO A 101 -2.74 20.71 11.08
N VAL A 102 -1.53 20.55 11.63
CA VAL A 102 -0.62 19.46 11.30
C VAL A 102 -1.19 18.13 11.79
N PHE A 103 -1.93 17.43 10.93
CA PHE A 103 -2.31 16.05 11.18
C PHE A 103 -1.05 15.16 11.13
N ASN A 104 -0.75 14.45 12.23
CA ASN A 104 0.39 13.53 12.27
C ASN A 104 0.12 12.26 11.45
N ARG A 105 0.34 12.39 10.13
CA ARG A 105 0.19 11.32 9.14
C ARG A 105 1.08 10.09 9.38
N GLN A 106 2.04 10.13 10.31
CA GLN A 106 2.85 8.95 10.64
C GLN A 106 2.06 7.90 11.43
N ASN A 107 1.03 8.32 12.17
CA ASN A 107 0.18 7.44 12.97
C ASN A 107 -0.96 6.80 12.17
N ASP A 108 -1.30 7.32 10.99
CA ASP A 108 -2.32 6.75 10.11
C ASP A 108 -1.72 5.66 9.21
N ARG A 109 -1.58 4.46 9.78
CA ARG A 109 -1.02 3.29 9.11
C ARG A 109 -2.05 2.18 9.00
N VAL A 110 -2.01 1.49 7.87
CA VAL A 110 -2.90 0.37 7.54
C VAL A 110 -2.10 -0.87 7.25
N VAL A 111 -2.60 -2.04 7.63
CA VAL A 111 -2.01 -3.32 7.27
C VAL A 111 -2.57 -3.77 5.92
N SER A 112 -1.70 -3.88 4.94
CA SER A 112 -2.02 -4.37 3.60
C SER A 112 -1.45 -5.77 3.38
N PHE A 113 -2.20 -6.64 2.70
CA PHE A 113 -1.75 -7.95 2.24
C PHE A 113 -1.76 -7.96 0.72
N GLY A 114 -0.58 -8.09 0.12
CA GLY A 114 -0.39 -8.10 -1.32
C GLY A 114 1.05 -7.76 -1.65
N ASP A 115 1.45 -8.03 -2.89
CA ASP A 115 2.68 -7.49 -3.45
C ASP A 115 2.51 -6.00 -3.69
N VAL A 116 2.48 -5.25 -2.58
CA VAL A 116 2.70 -3.82 -2.61
C VAL A 116 4.13 -3.67 -3.09
N TRP A 117 4.28 -3.54 -4.42
CA TRP A 117 5.52 -3.29 -5.16
C TRP A 117 6.43 -4.49 -5.49
N ARG A 118 5.92 -5.52 -6.17
CA ARG A 118 6.75 -6.43 -7.01
C ARG A 118 6.18 -6.68 -8.41
N SER A 119 5.35 -5.76 -8.92
CA SER A 119 5.03 -5.72 -10.36
C SER A 119 6.11 -4.91 -11.07
N ASN A 120 7.23 -5.57 -11.40
CA ASN A 120 8.07 -5.13 -12.52
C ASN A 120 7.17 -5.08 -13.76
N GLY A 121 6.82 -3.89 -14.22
CA GLY A 121 6.57 -3.58 -15.63
C GLY A 121 5.55 -4.41 -16.43
N LYS A 122 4.59 -5.13 -15.83
CA LYS A 122 3.51 -5.77 -16.60
C LYS A 122 2.14 -5.46 -16.01
N ALA A 123 1.31 -4.85 -16.85
CA ALA A 123 -0.07 -4.49 -16.58
C ALA A 123 -0.91 -5.73 -16.22
N MET A 124 -1.70 -5.62 -15.17
CA MET A 124 -2.75 -6.57 -14.83
C MET A 124 -3.88 -6.38 -15.85
N LYS A 125 -4.18 -7.40 -16.66
CA LYS A 125 -5.39 -7.42 -17.51
C LYS A 125 -6.61 -7.71 -16.63
N PRO A 126 -7.73 -6.98 -16.78
CA PRO A 126 -8.97 -7.35 -16.10
C PRO A 126 -9.51 -8.66 -16.68
N VAL A 127 -10.12 -9.46 -15.80
CA VAL A 127 -10.92 -10.65 -16.09
C VAL A 127 -12.17 -10.24 -16.88
#